data_AF-A0A948BWN9-F1
#
_entry.id   AF-A0A948BWN9-F1
#
_cell.length_a   1.000
_cell.length_b   1.000
_cell.length_c   1.000
_cell.angle_alpha   90.00
_cell.angle_beta   90.00
_cell.angle_gamma   90.00
#
_symmetry.space_group_name_H-M   'P 1'
#
loop_
_entity.id
_entity.type
_entity.pdbx_description
1 polymer ?
#
loop_
_entity_poly.entity_id
_entity_poly.type
_entity_poly.pdbx_seq_one_letter_code
_entity_poly.pdbx_strand_id
1 'polypeptide(L)'
;MKEIQISIEGEVGREDAQKKAESIARQENPDTFVISRYNRHANACSPCCLKGKIGEKPGWEIYGENHGGRLKITINNGEYVFILS
;
A
#
# COMPACT_ATOMS: atom_id res chain seq x y z
N MET A 1 1.86 -10.92 7.00
CA MET A 1 1.44 -9.50 7.06
C MET A 1 -0.06 -9.48 7.17
N LYS A 2 -0.66 -8.59 7.98
CA LYS A 2 -2.11 -8.43 8.05
C LYS A 2 -2.60 -7.75 6.77
N GLU A 3 -3.75 -8.17 6.24
CA GLU A 3 -4.30 -7.62 5.00
C GLU A 3 -5.70 -7.05 5.25
N ILE A 4 -5.95 -5.85 4.71
CA ILE A 4 -7.25 -5.18 4.74
C ILE A 4 -7.61 -4.80 3.31
N GLN A 5 -8.84 -5.10 2.90
CA GLN A 5 -9.41 -4.64 1.64
C GLN A 5 -10.49 -3.60 1.90
N ILE A 6 -10.45 -2.52 1.12
CA ILE A 6 -11.39 -1.40 1.23
C ILE A 6 -11.95 -1.13 -0.16
N SER A 7 -13.26 -0.96 -0.22
CA SER A 7 -13.95 -0.43 -1.39
C SER A 7 -14.50 0.94 -1.03
N ILE A 8 -14.19 1.94 -1.85
CA ILE A 8 -14.69 3.31 -1.71
C ILE A 8 -15.60 3.57 -2.91
N GLU A 9 -16.84 3.94 -2.65
CA GLU A 9 -17.77 4.36 -3.70
C GLU A 9 -17.43 5.79 -4.17
N GLY A 10 -17.41 5.99 -5.49
CA GLY A 10 -17.02 7.26 -6.11
C GLY A 10 -15.55 7.32 -6.54
N GLU A 11 -15.15 8.46 -7.09
CA GLU A 11 -13.76 8.70 -7.50
C GLU A 11 -12.87 8.96 -6.28
N VAL A 12 -11.75 8.24 -6.18
CA VAL A 12 -10.77 8.44 -5.11
C VAL A 12 -9.39 8.73 -5.69
N GLY A 13 -8.86 9.91 -5.35
CA GLY A 13 -7.49 10.27 -5.70
C GLY A 13 -6.47 9.49 -4.87
N ARG A 14 -5.26 9.33 -5.41
CA ARG A 14 -4.12 8.67 -4.72
C ARG A 14 -3.89 9.21 -3.31
N GLU A 15 -3.99 10.53 -3.14
CA GLU A 15 -3.72 11.19 -1.86
C GLU A 15 -4.79 10.85 -0.82
N ASP A 16 -6.06 10.83 -1.22
CA ASP A 16 -7.16 10.48 -0.33
C ASP A 16 -7.15 8.99 0.01
N ALA A 17 -6.84 8.13 -0.97
CA ALA A 17 -6.61 6.71 -0.75
C ALA A 17 -5.49 6.47 0.28
N GLN A 18 -4.37 7.22 0.18
CA GLN A 18 -3.28 7.12 1.13
C GLN A 18 -3.68 7.61 2.52
N LYS A 19 -4.31 8.79 2.63
CA LYS A 19 -4.81 9.33 3.91
C LYS A 19 -5.76 8.35 4.59
N LYS A 20 -6.64 7.69 3.83
CA LYS A 20 -7.56 6.67 4.35
C LYS A 20 -6.82 5.45 4.87
N ALA A 21 -5.84 4.95 4.11
CA ALA A 21 -5.00 3.82 4.54
C ALA A 21 -4.21 4.15 5.82
N GLU A 22 -3.56 5.32 5.87
CA GLU A 22 -2.84 5.79 7.06
C GLU A 22 -3.78 5.97 8.25
N SER A 23 -4.97 6.54 8.04
CA SER A 23 -5.97 6.71 9.10
C SER A 23 -6.42 5.38 9.70
N ILE A 24 -6.57 4.33 8.89
CA ILE A 24 -6.97 3.00 9.39
C ILE A 24 -5.83 2.37 10.16
N ALA A 25 -4.62 2.42 9.61
CA ALA A 25 -3.47 1.82 10.26
C ALA A 25 -3.13 2.50 11.60
N ARG A 26 -3.28 3.84 11.67
CA ARG A 26 -3.09 4.62 12.89
C ARG A 26 -4.10 4.35 14.00
N GLN A 27 -5.22 3.68 13.72
CA GLN A 27 -6.13 3.23 14.77
C GLN A 27 -5.53 2.12 15.63
N GLU A 28 -4.64 1.29 15.06
CA GLU A 28 -3.96 0.21 15.77
C GLU A 28 -2.56 0.64 16.23
N ASN A 29 -1.85 1.41 15.41
CA ASN A 29 -0.50 1.90 15.71
C ASN A 29 -0.34 3.37 15.27
N PRO A 30 -0.42 4.35 16.19
CA PRO A 30 -0.33 5.78 15.85
C PRO A 30 0.93 6.19 15.07
N ASP A 31 2.04 5.46 15.28
CA ASP A 31 3.33 5.72 14.65
C ASP A 31 3.50 5.02 13.29
N THR A 32 2.45 4.39 12.77
CA THR A 32 2.47 3.80 11.43
C THR A 32 2.75 4.87 10.35
N PHE A 33 3.61 4.50 9.41
CA PHE A 33 3.89 5.23 8.18
C PHE A 33 3.87 4.29 6.97
N VAL A 34 3.74 4.86 5.77
CA VAL A 34 3.79 4.11 4.51
C VAL A 34 5.23 3.74 4.17
N ILE A 35 5.51 2.45 4.00
CA ILE A 35 6.83 1.94 3.62
C ILE A 35 6.92 1.79 2.11
N SER A 36 5.89 1.22 1.49
CA SER A 36 5.81 1.08 0.04
C SER A 36 4.38 1.19 -0.45
N ARG A 37 4.23 1.52 -1.73
CA ARG A 37 2.91 1.69 -2.35
C ARG A 37 2.92 1.35 -3.83
N TYR A 38 1.74 1.06 -4.35
CA TYR A 38 1.48 0.89 -5.77
C TYR A 38 0.20 1.63 -6.18
N ASN A 39 0.24 2.29 -7.34
CA ASN A 39 -0.90 2.88 -8.01
C ASN A 39 -1.01 2.21 -9.39
N ARG A 40 -2.12 1.51 -9.62
CA ARG A 40 -2.40 0.77 -10.86
C ARG A 40 -2.58 1.71 -12.05
N HIS A 41 -3.34 2.80 -11.91
CA HIS A 41 -3.61 3.75 -13.01
C HIS A 41 -2.33 4.39 -13.54
N ALA A 42 -1.43 4.78 -12.64
CA ALA A 42 -0.12 5.33 -13.02
C ALA A 42 0.92 4.26 -13.34
N ASN A 43 0.59 2.98 -13.16
CA ASN A 43 1.50 1.84 -13.16
C ASN A 43 2.83 2.14 -12.43
N ALA A 44 2.71 2.72 -11.24
CA ALA A 44 3.82 3.28 -10.49
C ALA A 44 3.85 2.72 -9.07
N CYS A 45 5.05 2.36 -8.61
CA CYS A 45 5.31 2.00 -7.23
C CYS A 45 6.27 2.97 -6.55
N SER A 46 6.32 2.93 -5.22
CA SER A 46 7.37 3.53 -4.41
C SER A 46 7.88 2.47 -3.43
N PRO A 47 9.20 2.22 -3.35
CA PRO A 47 10.27 2.78 -4.17
C PRO A 47 10.13 2.48 -5.68
N CYS A 48 10.41 3.48 -6.54
CA CYS A 48 10.11 3.41 -7.97
C CYS A 48 11.05 2.51 -8.79
N CYS A 49 12.18 2.10 -8.21
CA CYS A 49 13.14 1.17 -8.82
C CYS A 49 12.66 -0.30 -8.74
N LEU A 50 11.59 -0.59 -7.98
CA LEU A 50 11.13 -1.95 -7.70
C LEU A 50 9.87 -2.33 -8.50
N LYS A 51 9.81 -1.91 -9.78
CA LYS A 51 8.68 -2.20 -10.68
C LYS A 51 8.62 -3.66 -11.14
N GLY A 52 9.74 -4.39 -11.05
CA GLY A 52 9.83 -5.81 -11.40
C GLY A 52 9.26 -6.74 -10.32
N LYS A 53 9.30 -8.05 -10.62
CA LYS A 53 9.03 -9.09 -9.63
C LYS A 53 10.33 -9.61 -9.05
N ILE A 54 10.29 -10.01 -7.77
CA ILE A 54 11.34 -10.80 -7.14
C ILE A 54 10.67 -12.12 -6.76
N GLY A 55 10.94 -13.19 -7.52
CA GLY A 55 10.16 -14.43 -7.45
C GLY A 55 8.71 -14.21 -7.89
N GLU A 56 7.75 -14.60 -7.05
CA GLU A 56 6.32 -14.54 -7.38
C GLU A 56 5.66 -13.19 -7.03
N LYS A 57 6.29 -12.38 -6.17
CA LYS A 57 5.74 -11.12 -5.69
C LYS A 57 6.35 -9.89 -6.38
N PRO A 58 5.62 -8.77 -6.47
CA PRO A 58 6.19 -7.49 -6.86
C PRO A 58 7.32 -7.06 -5.91
N GLY A 59 8.40 -6.50 -6.45
CA GLY A 59 9.57 -6.10 -5.66
C GLY A 59 9.24 -5.05 -4.60
N TRP A 60 8.32 -4.13 -4.88
CA TRP A 60 7.87 -3.12 -3.91
C TRP A 60 7.10 -3.73 -2.72
N GLU A 61 6.45 -4.88 -2.92
CA GLU A 61 5.75 -5.59 -1.85
C GLU A 61 6.75 -6.30 -0.95
N ILE A 62 7.72 -7.02 -1.54
CA ILE A 62 8.83 -7.65 -0.80
C ILE A 62 9.65 -6.61 -0.03
N TYR A 63 9.92 -5.46 -0.64
CA TYR A 63 10.59 -4.36 0.04
C TYR A 63 9.81 -3.90 1.27
N GLY A 64 8.50 -3.71 1.13
CA GLY A 64 7.62 -3.35 2.25
C GLY A 64 7.71 -4.37 3.39
N GLU A 65 7.57 -5.66 3.08
CA GLU A 65 7.67 -6.76 4.05
C GLU A 65 9.01 -6.77 4.80
N ASN A 66 10.12 -6.55 4.07
CA ASN A 66 11.47 -6.56 4.62
C ASN A 66 11.85 -5.30 5.42
N HIS A 67 11.19 -4.16 5.17
CA HIS A 67 11.47 -2.88 5.84
C HIS A 67 10.47 -2.57 6.96
N GLY A 68 9.94 -3.63 7.59
CA GLY A 68 9.06 -3.51 8.76
C GLY A 68 7.58 -3.43 8.42
N GLY A 69 7.17 -3.71 7.18
CA GLY A 69 5.76 -3.77 6.80
C GLY A 69 5.02 -4.86 7.55
N ARG A 70 3.95 -4.48 8.24
CA ARG A 70 3.09 -5.39 9.01
C ARG A 70 1.63 -5.32 8.59
N LEU A 71 1.24 -4.29 7.85
CA LEU A 71 -0.11 -4.12 7.34
C LEU A 71 -0.09 -3.79 5.83
N LYS A 72 -0.90 -4.52 5.06
CA LYS A 72 -1.19 -4.24 3.65
C LYS A 72 -2.63 -3.82 3.49
N ILE A 73 -2.84 -2.62 2.97
CA ILE A 73 -4.15 -2.08 2.67
C ILE A 73 -4.31 -2.01 1.14
N THR A 74 -5.34 -2.69 0.64
CA THR A 74 -5.71 -2.70 -0.78
C THR A 74 -7.01 -1.92 -0.94
N ILE A 75 -7.02 -0.91 -1.80
CA ILE A 75 -8.18 -0.05 -2.07
C ILE A 75 -8.66 -0.30 -3.50
N ASN A 76 -9.98 -0.41 -3.68
CA ASN A 76 -10.67 -0.56 -4.97
C ASN A 76 -10.06 -1.67 -5.84
N ASN A 77 -10.00 -2.89 -5.28
CA ASN A 77 -9.51 -4.09 -5.98
C ASN A 77 -8.09 -3.93 -6.56
N GLY A 78 -7.20 -3.27 -5.82
CA GLY A 78 -5.79 -3.08 -6.18
C GLY A 78 -5.52 -1.86 -7.06
N GLU A 79 -6.46 -0.92 -7.13
CA GLU A 79 -6.22 0.41 -7.70
C GLU A 79 -5.10 1.13 -6.96
N TYR A 80 -5.15 1.07 -5.63
CA TYR A 80 -4.09 1.52 -4.73
C TYR A 80 -3.74 0.42 -3.74
N VAL A 81 -2.45 0.20 -3.53
CA VAL A 81 -1.95 -0.71 -2.50
C VAL A 81 -0.92 0.03 -1.64
N PHE A 82 -1.03 -0.11 -0.33
CA PHE A 82 -0.11 0.48 0.63
C PHE A 82 0.40 -0.59 1.58
N ILE A 83 1.70 -0.64 1.79
CA ILE A 83 2.35 -1.42 2.85
C ILE A 83 2.77 -0.45 3.95
N LEU A 84 2.32 -0.71 5.17
CA LEU A 84 2.54 0.14 6.33
C LEU A 84 3.22 -0.65 7.46
N SER A 85 3.99 0.08 8.30
CA SER A 85 4.62 -0.46 9.51
C SER A 85 3.61 -0.89 10.56
#